data_AF-A0A5N5T623-F1
#
_entry.id   AF-A0A5N5T623-F1
#
_cell.length_a   1.000
_cell.length_b   1.000
_cell.length_c   1.000
_cell.angle_alpha   90.00
_cell.angle_beta   90.00
_cell.angle_gamma   90.00
#
_symmetry.space_group_name_H-M   'P 1'
#
loop_
_entity.id
_entity.type
_entity.pdbx_description
1 polymer ?
#
loop_
_entity_poly.entity_id
_entity_poly.type
_entity_poly.pdbx_seq_one_letter_code
_entity_poly.pdbx_strand_id
1 'polypeptide(L)'
;MAMHSCWRPSEQELMLGGDGGSDSTKFRYPSYVQDIMGIFSLGFGPFRWVCTSGDPRDLETSDIIADKVMQKIIQGGITSASRRQYEDNQRWIREAGKHRLVVGSQARILYSDQLGRMSIARAFNDAVRSGQIRGPIVISRDHHDVSGTDSPFRETSNIYDGSAFTADMAVQNCIGDAPEGNVGCTTQWGGVGWVK
;
A
#
# COMPACT_ATOMS: atom_id res chain seq x y z
N MET A 1 -4.30 17.76 5.65
CA MET A 1 -4.42 17.58 7.13
C MET A 1 -5.01 16.20 7.45
N ALA A 2 -4.42 15.11 6.91
CA ALA A 2 -4.96 13.74 7.00
C ALA A 2 -4.00 12.72 7.64
N MET A 3 -2.86 13.17 8.20
CA MET A 3 -1.86 12.30 8.85
C MET A 3 -1.83 12.44 10.38
N HIS A 4 -2.81 13.11 11.00
CA HIS A 4 -2.71 13.42 12.43
C HIS A 4 -3.11 12.28 13.38
N SER A 5 -3.78 11.22 12.92
CA SER A 5 -4.31 10.20 13.83
C SER A 5 -3.32 9.06 14.13
N CYS A 6 -2.33 8.79 13.27
CA CYS A 6 -1.36 7.70 13.49
C CYS A 6 -0.23 8.03 14.46
N TRP A 7 -0.08 9.29 14.87
CA TRP A 7 1.02 9.71 15.73
C TRP A 7 0.56 9.81 17.18
N ARG A 8 0.86 8.77 17.98
CA ARG A 8 1.03 8.91 19.43
C ARG A 8 2.45 8.48 19.74
N PRO A 9 3.37 9.41 20.03
CA PRO A 9 4.71 9.02 20.44
C PRO A 9 4.61 8.34 21.80
N SER A 10 5.05 7.09 21.90
CA SER A 10 5.37 6.50 23.20
C SER A 10 6.66 7.16 23.67
N GLU A 11 6.61 7.84 24.81
CA GLU A 11 7.79 8.34 25.51
C GLU A 11 8.69 7.15 25.85
N GLN A 12 9.88 7.08 25.25
CA GLN A 12 10.98 6.29 25.79
C GLN A 12 12.32 6.89 25.34
N GLU A 13 13.20 6.98 26.34
CA GLU A 13 14.40 7.81 26.42
C GLU A 13 15.49 7.49 25.39
N LEU A 14 16.32 8.50 25.18
CA LEU A 14 17.45 8.53 24.29
C LEU A 14 18.75 8.43 25.09
N MET A 15 19.75 7.65 24.68
CA MET A 15 21.07 7.71 25.33
C MET A 15 22.21 8.21 24.42
N LEU A 16 23.04 8.98 25.13
CA LEU A 16 24.22 9.73 24.73
C LEU A 16 25.28 8.81 24.09
N GLY A 17 26.06 9.39 23.18
CA GLY A 17 27.17 8.69 22.57
C GLY A 17 28.22 8.27 23.59
N GLY A 18 28.68 7.03 23.45
CA GLY A 18 30.01 6.56 23.83
C GLY A 18 30.20 6.13 25.28
N ASP A 19 30.04 4.83 25.55
CA ASP A 19 31.12 4.05 26.15
C ASP A 19 30.96 2.56 25.80
N GLY A 20 32.08 1.85 25.66
CA GLY A 20 32.23 0.59 24.92
C GLY A 20 31.19 -0.50 25.21
N GLY A 21 30.42 -0.88 24.17
CA GLY A 21 29.50 -2.01 24.15
C GLY A 21 28.94 -2.23 22.74
N SER A 22 28.82 -3.48 22.31
CA SER A 22 28.73 -3.95 20.92
C SER A 22 27.41 -3.70 20.15
N ASP A 23 26.74 -2.56 20.32
CA ASP A 23 25.38 -2.34 19.76
C ASP A 23 25.28 -1.08 18.85
N SER A 24 26.23 -0.95 17.92
CA SER A 24 26.43 0.22 17.05
C SER A 24 25.41 0.42 15.89
N THR A 25 24.31 -0.35 15.86
CA THR A 25 23.40 -0.45 14.70
C THR A 25 21.99 0.10 14.91
N LYS A 26 21.66 0.71 16.06
CA LYS A 26 20.30 1.20 16.35
C LYS A 26 20.15 2.72 16.15
N PHE A 27 19.12 3.14 15.41
CA PHE A 27 18.82 4.55 15.16
C PHE A 27 18.18 5.23 16.38
N ARG A 28 18.52 6.51 16.56
CA ARG A 28 18.11 7.37 17.69
C ARG A 28 16.63 7.77 17.67
N TYR A 29 16.00 7.79 16.50
CA TYR A 29 14.59 8.12 16.33
C TYR A 29 13.88 6.96 15.65
N PRO A 30 12.63 6.64 16.05
CA PRO A 30 11.83 5.67 15.33
C PRO A 30 11.67 6.18 13.89
N SER A 31 11.96 5.30 12.93
CA SER A 31 11.70 5.61 11.54
C SER A 31 10.18 5.56 11.35
N TYR A 32 9.61 6.60 10.73
CA TYR A 32 8.22 6.56 10.27
C TYR A 32 7.96 5.28 9.45
N VAL A 33 8.98 4.80 8.73
CA VAL A 33 8.88 3.56 7.96
C VAL A 33 8.68 2.35 8.88
N GLN A 34 9.50 2.20 9.92
CA GLN A 34 9.34 1.12 10.90
C GLN A 34 7.96 1.16 11.58
N ASP A 35 7.44 2.36 11.87
CA ASP A 35 6.14 2.53 12.53
C ASP A 35 4.96 2.21 11.60
N ILE A 36 5.05 2.50 10.29
CA ILE A 36 3.99 2.12 9.34
C ILE A 36 4.01 0.65 8.96
N MET A 37 5.12 -0.09 9.14
CA MET A 37 5.20 -1.50 8.77
C MET A 37 4.16 -2.38 9.47
N GLY A 38 3.61 -1.93 10.62
CA GLY A 38 2.48 -2.62 11.26
C GLY A 38 1.24 -2.76 10.36
N ILE A 39 1.05 -1.87 9.37
CA ILE A 39 -0.05 -1.99 8.39
C ILE A 39 0.27 -3.04 7.31
N PHE A 40 1.57 -3.26 7.01
CA PHE A 40 2.00 -4.27 6.04
C PHE A 40 1.79 -5.68 6.59
N SER A 41 2.00 -5.88 7.89
CA SER A 41 1.63 -7.12 8.56
C SER A 41 0.13 -7.44 8.49
N LEU A 42 -0.72 -6.42 8.27
CA LEU A 42 -2.16 -6.58 8.04
C LEU A 42 -2.53 -6.78 6.56
N GLY A 43 -1.54 -6.79 5.66
CA GLY A 43 -1.74 -6.91 4.21
C GLY A 43 -2.06 -5.60 3.50
N PHE A 44 -2.21 -4.48 4.23
CA PHE A 44 -2.53 -3.19 3.61
C PHE A 44 -1.32 -2.64 2.88
N GLY A 45 -1.51 -2.27 1.62
CA GLY A 45 -0.48 -1.61 0.85
C GLY A 45 -1.06 -0.95 -0.40
N PRO A 46 -0.23 -0.31 -1.22
CA PRO A 46 -0.67 0.53 -2.31
C PRO A 46 -1.43 -0.27 -3.36
N PHE A 47 -2.71 0.04 -3.51
CA PHE A 47 -3.57 -0.45 -4.57
C PHE A 47 -3.87 0.70 -5.53
N ARG A 48 -3.43 0.56 -6.78
CA ARG A 48 -3.53 1.59 -7.81
C ARG A 48 -4.34 1.08 -8.98
N TRP A 49 -5.00 2.00 -9.67
CA TRP A 49 -5.60 1.69 -10.95
C TRP A 49 -5.59 2.86 -11.91
N VAL A 50 -5.73 2.54 -13.19
CA VAL A 50 -5.80 3.48 -14.31
C VAL A 50 -7.00 3.12 -15.18
N CYS A 51 -7.87 4.10 -15.44
CA CYS A 51 -8.97 3.98 -16.38
C CYS A 51 -8.44 4.20 -17.82
N THR A 52 -8.41 3.15 -18.63
CA THR A 52 -7.82 3.20 -19.98
C THR A 52 -8.64 4.00 -20.99
N SER A 53 -9.90 4.30 -20.67
CA SER A 53 -10.77 5.19 -21.45
C SER A 53 -10.28 6.63 -21.48
N GLY A 54 -9.49 7.05 -20.49
CA GLY A 54 -9.09 8.45 -20.30
C GLY A 54 -10.22 9.39 -19.88
N ASP A 55 -11.45 8.88 -19.65
CA ASP A 55 -12.61 9.68 -19.26
C ASP A 55 -12.60 9.93 -17.74
N PRO A 56 -12.60 11.20 -17.26
CA PRO A 56 -12.66 11.50 -15.83
C PRO A 56 -13.88 10.90 -15.11
N ARG A 57 -14.99 10.67 -15.83
CA ARG A 57 -16.19 10.05 -15.26
C ARG A 57 -16.00 8.59 -14.90
N ASP A 58 -15.14 7.87 -15.63
CA ASP A 58 -14.77 6.50 -15.28
C ASP A 58 -13.98 6.50 -13.97
N LEU A 59 -13.12 7.50 -13.76
CA LEU A 59 -12.36 7.65 -12.51
C LEU A 59 -13.30 7.96 -11.33
N GLU A 60 -14.21 8.92 -11.49
CA GLU A 60 -15.23 9.23 -10.47
C GLU A 60 -16.09 8.00 -10.13
N THR A 61 -16.48 7.25 -11.16
CA THR A 61 -17.26 6.00 -11.00
C THR A 61 -16.47 4.95 -10.24
N SER A 62 -15.19 4.78 -10.56
CA SER A 62 -14.29 3.85 -9.86
C SER A 62 -14.05 4.25 -8.40
N ASP A 63 -13.95 5.56 -8.10
CA ASP A 63 -13.84 6.09 -6.73
C ASP A 63 -15.08 5.71 -5.90
N ILE A 64 -16.28 5.88 -6.48
CA ILE A 64 -17.56 5.51 -5.85
C ILE A 64 -17.65 4.00 -5.61
N ILE A 65 -17.21 3.18 -6.57
CA ILE A 65 -17.22 1.72 -6.43
C ILE A 65 -16.27 1.29 -5.29
N ALA A 66 -15.05 1.83 -5.26
CA ALA A 66 -14.07 1.53 -4.23
C ALA A 66 -14.59 1.90 -2.83
N ASP A 67 -15.20 3.09 -2.66
CA ASP A 67 -15.81 3.50 -1.39
C ASP A 67 -16.90 2.53 -0.93
N LYS A 68 -17.81 2.15 -1.84
CA LYS A 68 -18.90 1.21 -1.55
C LYS A 68 -18.39 -0.18 -1.16
N VAL A 69 -17.35 -0.67 -1.84
CA VAL A 69 -16.74 -1.97 -1.52
C VAL A 69 -16.12 -1.93 -0.12
N MET A 70 -15.32 -0.90 0.19
CA MET A 70 -14.74 -0.73 1.52
C MET A 70 -15.83 -0.62 2.60
N GLN A 71 -16.94 0.06 2.31
CA GLN A 71 -18.06 0.19 3.23
C GLN A 71 -18.68 -1.18 3.56
N LYS A 72 -18.88 -2.02 2.55
CA LYS A 72 -19.40 -3.38 2.73
C LYS A 72 -18.45 -4.25 3.54
N ILE A 73 -17.14 -4.13 3.32
CA ILE A 73 -16.14 -4.88 4.08
C ILE A 73 -16.17 -4.47 5.56
N ILE A 74 -16.22 -3.18 5.86
CA ILE A 74 -16.34 -2.67 7.24
C ILE A 74 -17.61 -3.23 7.91
N GLN A 75 -18.74 -3.23 7.19
CA GLN A 75 -20.04 -3.75 7.68
C GLN A 75 -20.05 -5.28 7.85
N GLY A 76 -19.27 -6.01 7.03
CA GLY A 76 -19.18 -7.46 7.05
C GLY A 76 -18.45 -8.05 8.26
N GLY A 77 -17.84 -7.20 9.10
CA GLY A 77 -17.11 -7.61 10.29
C GLY A 77 -15.64 -7.90 9.98
N ILE A 78 -14.77 -7.03 10.48
CA ILE A 78 -13.31 -7.10 10.37
C ILE A 78 -12.68 -6.72 11.71
N THR A 79 -11.39 -7.00 11.88
CA THR A 79 -10.64 -6.62 13.08
C THR A 79 -10.66 -5.10 13.28
N SER A 80 -10.52 -4.65 14.52
CA SER A 80 -10.44 -3.21 14.83
C SER A 80 -9.26 -2.53 14.14
N ALA A 81 -8.13 -3.23 14.01
CA ALA A 81 -6.94 -2.74 13.32
C ALA A 81 -7.20 -2.52 11.82
N SER A 82 -7.76 -3.52 11.12
CA SER A 82 -8.11 -3.38 9.70
C SER A 82 -9.22 -2.35 9.47
N ARG A 83 -10.20 -2.27 10.38
CA ARG A 83 -11.31 -1.28 10.28
C ARG A 83 -10.78 0.13 10.17
N ARG A 84 -9.85 0.50 11.05
CA ARG A 84 -9.25 1.83 11.05
C ARG A 84 -8.56 2.15 9.71
N GLN A 85 -7.82 1.20 9.16
CA GLN A 85 -7.16 1.37 7.86
C GLN A 85 -8.18 1.59 6.74
N TYR A 86 -9.27 0.82 6.73
CA TYR A 86 -10.35 1.03 5.75
C TYR A 86 -11.04 2.39 5.91
N GLU A 87 -11.30 2.85 7.14
CA GLU A 87 -11.91 4.15 7.40
C GLU A 87 -11.03 5.33 6.93
N ASP A 88 -9.72 5.25 7.18
CA ASP A 88 -8.75 6.25 6.69
C ASP A 88 -8.73 6.29 5.14
N ASN A 89 -8.78 5.13 4.48
CA ASN A 89 -8.81 5.03 3.02
C ASN A 89 -10.16 5.43 2.40
N GLN A 90 -11.28 5.20 3.10
CA GLN A 90 -12.59 5.73 2.69
C GLN A 90 -12.63 7.26 2.75
N ARG A 91 -12.07 7.84 3.82
CA ARG A 91 -11.98 9.29 3.91
C ARG A 91 -11.14 9.86 2.78
N TRP A 92 -10.01 9.22 2.48
CA TRP A 92 -9.17 9.60 1.35
C TRP A 92 -9.93 9.56 0.02
N ILE A 93 -10.56 8.43 -0.34
CA ILE A 93 -11.18 8.27 -1.66
C ILE A 93 -12.34 9.25 -1.90
N ARG A 94 -13.09 9.60 -0.85
CA ARG A 94 -14.20 10.58 -0.91
C ARG A 94 -13.72 12.01 -1.16
N GLU A 95 -12.50 12.34 -0.75
CA GLU A 95 -11.92 13.68 -0.88
C GLU A 95 -10.96 13.79 -2.07
N ALA A 96 -10.40 12.67 -2.55
CA ALA A 96 -9.33 12.64 -3.55
C ALA A 96 -9.68 13.38 -4.86
N GLY A 97 -10.95 13.30 -5.30
CA GLY A 97 -11.43 14.05 -6.47
C GLY A 97 -11.36 15.57 -6.30
N LYS A 98 -11.68 16.08 -5.10
CA LYS A 98 -11.70 17.53 -4.80
C LYS A 98 -10.30 18.14 -4.82
N HIS A 99 -9.29 17.34 -4.51
CA HIS A 99 -7.89 17.78 -4.45
C HIS A 99 -7.21 17.89 -5.82
N ARG A 100 -7.85 17.43 -6.92
CA ARG A 100 -7.36 17.58 -8.31
C ARG A 100 -5.89 17.14 -8.49
N LEU A 101 -5.57 15.95 -7.97
CA LEU A 101 -4.21 15.39 -8.00
C LEU A 101 -3.87 14.62 -9.29
N VAL A 102 -4.81 14.53 -10.23
CA VAL A 102 -4.65 13.77 -11.48
C VAL A 102 -3.79 14.56 -12.46
N VAL A 103 -2.70 13.95 -12.93
CA VAL A 103 -1.83 14.48 -13.99
C VAL A 103 -1.63 13.37 -15.03
N GLY A 104 -2.00 13.64 -16.28
CA GLY A 104 -1.92 12.66 -17.36
C GLY A 104 -3.06 11.63 -17.32
N SER A 105 -2.73 10.37 -17.05
CA SER A 105 -3.69 9.27 -17.04
C SER A 105 -4.72 9.40 -15.91
N GLN A 106 -5.97 9.02 -16.19
CA GLN A 106 -7.03 8.94 -15.17
C GLN A 106 -6.73 7.80 -14.19
N ALA A 107 -6.07 8.14 -13.08
CA ALA A 107 -5.51 7.17 -12.15
C ALA A 107 -5.82 7.54 -10.69
N ARG A 108 -5.91 6.51 -9.84
CA ARG A 108 -6.13 6.65 -8.40
C ARG A 108 -5.31 5.62 -7.64
N ILE A 109 -5.05 5.94 -6.38
CA ILE A 109 -4.37 5.09 -5.41
C ILE A 109 -5.15 5.10 -4.10
N LEU A 110 -5.12 4.00 -3.36
CA LEU A 110 -5.49 3.90 -1.94
C LEU A 110 -4.72 2.71 -1.34
N TYR A 111 -4.81 2.49 -0.02
CA TYR A 111 -4.27 1.30 0.63
C TYR A 111 -5.38 0.28 0.91
N SER A 112 -5.09 -0.99 0.63
CA SER A 112 -6.05 -2.08 0.84
C SER A 112 -5.36 -3.41 1.10
N ASP A 113 -5.99 -4.27 1.91
CA ASP A 113 -5.54 -5.64 2.17
C ASP A 113 -6.03 -6.62 1.09
N GLN A 114 -5.65 -7.90 1.19
CA GLN A 114 -6.02 -8.94 0.22
C GLN A 114 -7.52 -8.96 -0.09
N LEU A 115 -8.37 -8.95 0.95
CA LEU A 115 -9.83 -8.99 0.78
C LEU A 115 -10.33 -7.76 0.02
N GLY A 116 -9.81 -6.57 0.37
CA GLY A 116 -10.19 -5.33 -0.28
C GLY A 116 -9.72 -5.26 -1.72
N ARG A 117 -8.46 -5.63 -2.01
CA ARG A 117 -7.91 -5.67 -3.37
C ARG A 117 -8.74 -6.59 -4.27
N MET A 118 -9.02 -7.81 -3.84
CA MET A 118 -9.83 -8.76 -4.60
C MET A 118 -11.26 -8.25 -4.82
N SER A 119 -11.88 -7.69 -3.79
CA SER A 119 -13.26 -7.21 -3.86
C SER A 119 -13.41 -5.99 -4.78
N ILE A 120 -12.46 -5.05 -4.71
CA ILE A 120 -12.45 -3.85 -5.57
C ILE A 120 -12.15 -4.25 -7.02
N ALA A 121 -11.15 -5.10 -7.25
CA ALA A 121 -10.80 -5.58 -8.59
C ALA A 121 -12.00 -6.29 -9.25
N ARG A 122 -12.70 -7.15 -8.51
CA ARG A 122 -13.91 -7.82 -9.00
C ARG A 122 -15.02 -6.82 -9.33
N ALA A 123 -15.26 -5.85 -8.45
CA ALA A 123 -16.29 -4.83 -8.68
C ALA A 123 -15.97 -3.93 -9.89
N PHE A 124 -14.70 -3.60 -10.12
CA PHE A 124 -14.26 -2.92 -11.34
C PHE A 124 -14.51 -3.76 -12.58
N ASN A 125 -14.14 -5.04 -12.56
CA ASN A 125 -14.36 -5.93 -13.69
C ASN A 125 -15.87 -6.09 -14.00
N ASP A 126 -16.71 -6.14 -12.97
CA ASP A 126 -18.17 -6.17 -13.12
C ASP A 126 -18.71 -4.85 -13.72
N ALA A 127 -18.16 -3.70 -13.32
CA ALA A 127 -18.54 -2.39 -13.84
C ALA A 127 -18.10 -2.15 -15.28
N VAL A 128 -16.93 -2.67 -15.68
CA VAL A 128 -16.49 -2.68 -17.08
C VAL A 128 -17.40 -3.58 -17.91
N ARG A 129 -17.70 -4.80 -17.42
CA ARG A 129 -18.57 -5.75 -18.11
C ARG A 129 -20.00 -5.22 -18.30
N SER A 130 -20.53 -4.47 -17.33
CA SER A 130 -21.87 -3.88 -17.42
C SER A 130 -21.92 -2.58 -18.23
N GLY A 131 -20.76 -2.03 -18.64
CA GLY A 131 -20.67 -0.75 -19.33
C GLY A 131 -20.83 0.47 -18.43
N GLN A 132 -20.87 0.30 -17.11
CA GLN A 132 -20.85 1.42 -16.15
C GLN A 132 -19.52 2.19 -16.21
N ILE A 133 -18.43 1.48 -16.48
CA ILE A 133 -17.11 2.04 -16.80
C ILE A 133 -16.83 1.75 -18.27
N ARG A 134 -16.48 2.79 -19.03
CA ARG A 134 -16.45 2.72 -20.50
C ARG A 134 -15.28 1.90 -21.06
N GLY A 135 -14.15 1.89 -20.37
CA GLY A 135 -12.95 1.19 -20.81
C GLY A 135 -12.37 0.25 -19.75
N PRO A 136 -11.49 -0.68 -20.14
CA PRO A 136 -10.75 -1.51 -19.18
C PRO A 136 -10.06 -0.69 -18.08
N ILE A 137 -9.89 -1.31 -16.92
CA ILE A 137 -9.10 -0.75 -15.82
C ILE A 137 -7.83 -1.57 -15.68
N VAL A 138 -6.68 -0.90 -15.72
CA VAL A 138 -5.39 -1.51 -15.38
C VAL A 138 -5.19 -1.36 -13.87
N ILE A 139 -5.02 -2.47 -13.17
CA ILE A 139 -4.71 -2.50 -11.74
C ILE A 139 -3.21 -2.69 -11.58
N SER A 140 -2.61 -1.95 -10.65
CA SER A 140 -1.17 -1.96 -10.39
C SER A 140 -0.90 -1.54 -8.94
N ARG A 141 0.38 -1.40 -8.58
CA ARG A 141 0.83 -0.96 -7.26
C ARG A 141 2.20 -0.32 -7.34
N ASP A 142 2.61 0.32 -6.26
CA ASP A 142 4.02 0.63 -6.05
C ASP A 142 4.76 -0.63 -5.56
N HIS A 143 6.09 -0.63 -5.61
CA HIS A 143 6.92 -1.68 -5.02
C HIS A 143 6.95 -1.59 -3.50
N HIS A 144 6.68 -0.42 -2.91
CA HIS A 144 6.47 -0.20 -1.47
C HIS A 144 5.19 -0.88 -0.97
N ASP A 145 5.19 -2.20 -0.95
CA ASP A 145 4.08 -3.07 -0.62
C ASP A 145 4.56 -4.23 0.26
N VAL A 146 3.59 -4.96 0.82
CA VAL A 146 3.80 -5.99 1.83
C VAL A 146 4.77 -7.10 1.44
N SER A 147 4.85 -7.44 0.16
CA SER A 147 5.67 -8.56 -0.37
C SER A 147 6.57 -8.14 -1.54
N GLY A 148 6.46 -6.90 -2.00
CA GLY A 148 7.06 -6.44 -3.26
C GLY A 148 8.48 -5.92 -3.15
N THR A 149 9.05 -5.81 -1.95
CA THR A 149 10.38 -5.23 -1.73
C THR A 149 11.02 -5.76 -0.46
N ASP A 150 12.23 -6.30 -0.59
CA ASP A 150 13.16 -6.50 0.51
C ASP A 150 14.09 -5.29 0.59
N SER A 151 14.11 -4.60 1.72
CA SER A 151 14.87 -3.36 1.90
C SER A 151 15.09 -3.11 3.39
N PRO A 152 16.27 -3.48 3.94
CA PRO A 152 16.52 -3.46 5.38
C PRO A 152 16.47 -2.05 5.98
N PHE A 153 16.56 -1.02 5.13
CA PHE A 153 16.48 0.38 5.53
C PHE A 153 15.08 1.00 5.39
N ARG A 154 14.12 0.27 4.81
CA ARG A 154 12.73 0.69 4.67
C ARG A 154 11.76 -0.48 4.90
N GLU A 155 11.40 -1.22 3.86
CA GLU A 155 10.27 -2.16 3.85
C GLU A 155 10.44 -3.38 4.76
N THR A 156 11.67 -3.81 5.00
CA THR A 156 11.97 -4.93 5.92
C THR A 156 12.69 -4.46 7.18
N SER A 157 12.67 -3.14 7.45
CA SER A 157 13.41 -2.53 8.57
C SER A 157 12.88 -2.86 9.97
N ASN A 158 11.68 -3.46 10.07
CA ASN A 158 11.09 -3.92 11.33
C ASN A 158 11.18 -5.46 11.50
N ILE A 159 11.97 -6.14 10.66
CA ILE A 159 12.23 -7.57 10.74
C ILE A 159 13.53 -7.81 11.50
N TYR A 160 13.46 -8.57 12.61
CA TYR A 160 14.57 -8.73 13.57
C TYR A 160 15.10 -10.17 13.68
N ASP A 161 14.59 -11.10 12.87
CA ASP A 161 15.06 -12.51 12.84
C ASP A 161 16.33 -12.71 11.99
N GLY A 162 16.86 -11.63 11.42
CA GLY A 162 18.03 -11.62 10.54
C GLY A 162 17.71 -11.69 9.04
N SER A 163 16.46 -11.96 8.67
CA SER A 163 16.07 -12.10 7.26
C SER A 163 15.90 -10.77 6.51
N ALA A 164 15.93 -9.62 7.20
CA ALA A 164 15.78 -8.30 6.59
C ALA A 164 16.78 -7.99 5.44
N PHE A 165 17.92 -8.68 5.42
CA PHE A 165 18.99 -8.54 4.42
C PHE A 165 18.91 -9.54 3.27
N THR A 166 17.93 -10.44 3.27
CA THR A 166 17.70 -11.34 2.14
C THR A 166 16.94 -10.61 1.03
N ALA A 167 16.81 -11.26 -0.13
CA ALA A 167 16.01 -10.76 -1.26
C ALA A 167 15.00 -11.80 -1.77
N ASP A 168 14.82 -12.88 -1.00
CA ASP A 168 14.04 -14.04 -1.43
C ASP A 168 12.55 -13.69 -1.55
N MET A 169 12.01 -12.84 -0.68
CA MET A 169 10.59 -12.47 -0.70
C MET A 169 10.23 -11.72 -1.99
N ALA A 170 11.01 -10.70 -2.36
CA ALA A 170 10.77 -9.91 -3.57
C ALA A 170 10.93 -10.75 -4.84
N VAL A 171 11.91 -11.66 -4.88
CA VAL A 171 12.12 -12.59 -6.01
C VAL A 171 10.96 -13.56 -6.11
N GLN A 172 10.55 -14.18 -5.00
CA GLN A 172 9.42 -15.11 -4.96
C GLN A 172 8.11 -14.42 -5.35
N ASN A 173 7.88 -13.18 -4.90
CA ASN A 173 6.71 -12.40 -5.29
C ASN A 173 6.68 -12.19 -6.80
N CYS A 174 7.77 -11.73 -7.41
CA CYS A 174 7.80 -11.50 -8.86
C CYS A 174 7.60 -12.79 -9.67
N ILE A 175 8.21 -13.90 -9.23
CA ILE A 175 8.08 -15.20 -9.91
C ILE A 175 6.69 -15.79 -9.71
N GLY A 176 6.09 -15.64 -8.53
CA GLY A 176 4.73 -16.11 -8.24
C GLY A 176 3.65 -15.31 -8.96
N ASP A 177 3.84 -14.00 -9.10
CA ASP A 177 2.91 -13.11 -9.81
C ASP A 177 2.84 -13.41 -11.32
N ALA A 178 3.93 -13.88 -11.93
CA ALA A 178 4.02 -14.10 -13.39
C ALA A 178 3.10 -15.21 -13.94
N PRO A 179 3.06 -16.45 -13.39
CA PRO A 179 2.18 -17.51 -13.87
C PRO A 179 0.71 -17.30 -13.49
N GLU A 180 0.40 -16.42 -12.53
CA GLU A 180 -0.97 -16.14 -12.07
C GLU A 180 -1.75 -15.18 -13.01
N GLY A 181 -1.18 -14.84 -14.16
CA GLY A 181 -1.86 -14.07 -15.21
C GLY A 181 -1.67 -12.56 -15.11
N ASN A 182 -0.67 -12.08 -14.38
CA ASN A 182 -0.29 -10.68 -14.40
C ASN A 182 0.27 -10.28 -15.77
N VAL A 183 -0.18 -9.12 -16.27
CA VAL A 183 0.19 -8.60 -17.59
C VAL A 183 1.65 -8.13 -17.66
N GLY A 184 2.29 -7.89 -16.50
CA GLY A 184 3.72 -7.61 -16.41
C GLY A 184 4.23 -7.63 -14.96
N CYS A 185 5.41 -8.24 -14.76
CA CYS A 185 6.11 -8.30 -13.48
C CYS A 185 7.53 -7.74 -13.65
N THR A 186 7.97 -6.88 -12.72
CA THR A 186 9.26 -6.18 -12.82
C THR A 186 10.02 -6.21 -11.51
N THR A 187 11.34 -6.42 -11.58
CA THR A 187 12.26 -6.29 -10.45
C THR A 187 13.15 -5.06 -10.64
N GLN A 188 13.31 -4.25 -9.59
CA GLN A 188 14.15 -3.05 -9.64
C GLN A 188 14.71 -2.70 -8.25
N TRP A 189 15.90 -2.12 -8.22
CA TRP A 189 16.50 -1.46 -7.06
C TRP A 189 15.88 -0.08 -6.85
N GLY A 190 14.71 -0.02 -6.22
CA GLY A 190 13.94 1.20 -5.98
C GLY A 190 14.02 1.69 -4.53
N GLY A 191 13.83 2.99 -4.31
CA GLY A 191 13.59 3.54 -2.98
C GLY A 191 14.81 3.99 -2.18
N VAL A 192 15.77 3.10 -1.90
CA VAL A 192 16.93 3.41 -1.02
C VAL A 192 18.26 3.60 -1.74
N GLY A 193 18.30 3.39 -3.06
CA GLY A 193 19.48 3.55 -3.91
C GLY A 193 20.12 2.21 -4.32
N TRP A 194 21.03 2.25 -5.28
CA TRP A 194 21.69 1.06 -5.83
C TRP A 194 22.48 0.29 -4.75
N VAL A 195 22.29 -1.03 -4.67
CA VAL A 195 22.99 -1.97 -3.74
C VAL A 195 22.53 -1.88 -2.26
N LYS A 196 21.43 -1.19 -1.98
CA LYS A 196 20.82 -1.10 -0.64
C LYS A 196 19.43 -1.72 -0.63
#